data_AF-A0A800DKQ5-F1
#
_entry.id   AF-A0A800DKQ5-F1
#
_cell.length_a   1.000
_cell.length_b   1.000
_cell.length_c   1.000
_cell.angle_alpha   90.00
_cell.angle_beta   90.00
_cell.angle_gamma   90.00
#
_symmetry.space_group_name_H-M   'P 1'
#
loop_
_entity.id
_entity.type
_entity.pdbx_description
1 polymer ?
#
loop_
_entity_poly.entity_id
_entity_poly.type
_entity_poly.pdbx_seq_one_letter_code
_entity_poly.pdbx_strand_id
1 'polypeptide(L)'
;MEFDPTQWCEHKPVWVGSIAVAACADCGRVDWFSDHGPVDPAEALAALFGSYDLLGPLDAVGSPAPYVLAYTPPSRRKQKNLEALPRRAWLKAGPELWMSHDSEVLLLATTQRLLFENLTRGA
;
A
#
# COMPACT_ATOMS: atom_id res chain seq x y z
N MET A 1 0.17 -22.07 21.28
CA MET A 1 -0.95 -21.96 20.32
C MET A 1 -0.84 -20.55 19.77
N GLU A 2 -0.21 -20.40 18.60
CA GLU A 2 -0.13 -19.08 17.95
C GLU A 2 -1.54 -18.67 17.56
N PHE A 3 -1.94 -17.49 18.02
CA PHE A 3 -3.22 -16.89 17.64
C PHE A 3 -3.09 -16.47 16.18
N ASP A 4 -3.90 -17.03 15.29
CA ASP A 4 -3.98 -16.57 13.90
C ASP A 4 -5.15 -15.58 13.77
N PRO A 5 -4.89 -14.26 13.91
CA PRO A 5 -5.94 -13.24 13.83
C PRO A 5 -6.63 -13.20 12.46
N THR A 6 -6.08 -13.88 11.44
CA THR A 6 -6.61 -13.85 10.07
C THR A 6 -7.89 -14.65 9.89
N GLN A 7 -8.21 -15.59 10.79
CA GLN A 7 -9.41 -16.41 10.70
C GLN A 7 -10.71 -15.65 11.03
N TRP A 8 -10.61 -14.44 11.59
CA TRP A 8 -11.74 -13.66 12.11
C TRP A 8 -11.92 -12.31 11.41
N CYS A 9 -11.00 -11.97 10.49
CA CYS A 9 -11.07 -10.71 9.77
C CYS A 9 -11.98 -10.84 8.53
N GLU A 10 -13.05 -10.05 8.46
CA GLU A 10 -13.85 -9.92 7.25
C GLU A 10 -13.21 -8.87 6.32
N HIS A 11 -12.60 -9.32 5.22
CA HIS A 11 -11.98 -8.43 4.23
C HIS A 11 -13.00 -8.06 3.15
N LYS A 12 -13.65 -6.90 3.28
CA LYS A 12 -14.61 -6.41 2.28
C LYS A 12 -13.88 -5.70 1.14
N PRO A 13 -14.00 -6.16 -0.11
CA PRO A 13 -13.38 -5.49 -1.24
C PRO A 13 -14.03 -4.12 -1.51
N VAL A 14 -13.20 -3.11 -1.74
CA VAL A 14 -13.60 -1.78 -2.23
C VAL A 14 -13.04 -1.59 -3.63
N TRP A 15 -13.90 -1.24 -4.58
CA TRP A 15 -13.50 -1.04 -5.98
C TRP A 15 -12.94 0.36 -6.22
N VAL A 16 -11.78 0.42 -6.86
CA VAL A 16 -11.12 1.63 -7.34
C VAL A 16 -10.75 1.45 -8.80
N GLY A 17 -11.60 1.94 -9.70
CA GLY A 17 -11.45 1.66 -11.13
C GLY A 17 -11.62 0.16 -11.40
N SER A 18 -10.60 -0.46 -11.98
CA SER A 18 -10.58 -1.90 -12.32
C SER A 18 -9.95 -2.79 -11.24
N ILE A 19 -9.54 -2.22 -10.09
CA ILE A 19 -8.92 -2.96 -8.99
C ILE A 19 -9.87 -2.97 -7.80
N ALA A 20 -10.17 -4.16 -7.28
CA ALA A 20 -10.80 -4.33 -5.98
C ALA A 20 -9.73 -4.53 -4.91
N VAL A 21 -9.84 -3.78 -3.82
CA VAL A 21 -8.89 -3.75 -2.71
C VAL A 21 -9.57 -4.28 -1.46
N ALA A 22 -9.07 -5.38 -0.90
CA ALA A 22 -9.57 -5.90 0.37
C ALA A 22 -8.47 -5.76 1.42
N ALA A 23 -8.59 -4.76 2.30
CA ALA A 23 -7.57 -4.41 3.27
C ALA A 23 -8.10 -4.44 4.71
N CYS A 24 -7.26 -4.83 5.65
CA CYS A 24 -7.61 -4.91 7.06
C CYS A 24 -6.51 -4.32 7.95
N ALA A 25 -6.90 -3.36 8.78
CA ALA A 25 -6.00 -2.71 9.72
C ALA A 25 -5.53 -3.66 10.83
N ASP A 26 -6.38 -4.58 11.25
CA ASP A 26 -6.13 -5.45 12.40
C ASP A 26 -5.11 -6.55 12.08
N CYS A 27 -5.18 -7.14 10.88
CA CYS A 27 -4.24 -8.17 10.44
C CYS A 27 -3.12 -7.65 9.53
N GLY A 28 -3.18 -6.37 9.14
CA GLY A 28 -2.16 -5.71 8.31
C GLY A 28 -2.06 -6.28 6.89
N ARG A 29 -3.11 -6.92 6.37
CA ARG A 29 -3.12 -7.51 5.03
C ARG A 29 -3.86 -6.63 4.02
N VAL A 30 -3.42 -6.71 2.78
CA VAL A 30 -4.14 -6.20 1.62
C VAL A 30 -4.08 -7.24 0.51
N ASP A 31 -5.25 -7.56 -0.03
CA ASP A 31 -5.44 -8.45 -1.16
C ASP A 31 -5.99 -7.64 -2.35
N TRP A 32 -5.52 -8.00 -3.56
CA TRP A 32 -5.80 -7.27 -4.80
C TRP A 32 -6.54 -8.16 -5.79
N PHE A 33 -7.63 -7.65 -6.36
CA PHE A 33 -8.45 -8.39 -7.31
C PHE A 33 -8.84 -7.53 -8.52
N SER A 34 -9.23 -8.21 -9.58
CA SER A 34 -9.87 -7.65 -10.77
C SER A 34 -11.09 -8.48 -11.12
N ASP A 35 -11.81 -8.09 -12.18
CA ASP A 35 -12.90 -8.90 -12.74
C ASP A 35 -12.45 -10.30 -13.20
N HIS A 36 -11.15 -10.51 -13.39
CA HIS A 36 -10.56 -11.78 -13.83
C HIS A 36 -9.93 -12.59 -12.70
N GLY A 37 -10.01 -12.12 -11.44
CA GLY A 37 -9.46 -12.79 -10.28
C GLY A 37 -8.30 -12.04 -9.61
N PRO A 38 -7.44 -12.73 -8.85
CA PRO A 38 -6.32 -12.11 -8.13
C PRO A 38 -5.36 -11.36 -9.05
N VAL A 39 -4.83 -10.24 -8.56
CA VAL A 39 -3.89 -9.37 -9.30
C VAL A 39 -2.54 -9.39 -8.59
N ASP A 40 -1.45 -9.36 -9.36
CA ASP A 40 -0.12 -9.21 -8.80
C ASP A 40 0.00 -7.90 -8.01
N PRO A 41 0.57 -7.90 -6.79
CA PRO A 41 0.61 -6.68 -6.00
C PRO A 41 1.37 -5.52 -6.65
N ALA A 42 2.42 -5.78 -7.43
CA ALA A 42 3.14 -4.73 -8.14
C ALA A 42 2.28 -4.12 -9.25
N GLU A 43 1.50 -4.93 -9.96
CA GLU A 43 0.53 -4.46 -10.97
C GLU A 43 -0.57 -3.61 -10.34
N ALA A 44 -1.16 -4.06 -9.22
CA ALA A 44 -2.19 -3.31 -8.51
C ALA A 44 -1.67 -1.97 -7.98
N LEU A 45 -0.47 -1.96 -7.37
CA LEU A 45 0.19 -0.74 -6.90
C LEU A 45 0.50 0.22 -8.05
N ALA A 46 1.00 -0.28 -9.19
CA ALA A 46 1.26 0.54 -10.36
C ALA A 46 -0.04 1.16 -10.93
N ALA A 47 -1.11 0.36 -11.03
CA ALA A 47 -2.41 0.83 -11.53
C ALA A 47 -3.02 1.93 -10.64
N LEU A 48 -2.96 1.76 -9.32
CA LEU A 48 -3.57 2.68 -8.36
C LEU A 48 -2.69 3.89 -8.04
N PHE A 49 -1.39 3.69 -7.88
CA PHE A 49 -0.46 4.66 -7.29
C PHE A 49 0.76 4.97 -8.16
N GLY A 50 0.96 4.30 -9.30
CA GLY A 50 2.12 4.52 -10.16
C GLY A 50 2.23 5.93 -10.77
N SER A 51 1.17 6.73 -10.69
CA SER A 51 1.17 8.15 -11.08
C SER A 51 1.45 9.11 -9.91
N TYR A 52 1.80 8.63 -8.73
CA TYR A 52 2.06 9.49 -7.57
C TYR A 52 3.48 10.02 -7.63
N ASP A 53 3.66 11.27 -7.22
CA ASP A 53 4.95 11.94 -7.23
C ASP A 53 5.71 11.64 -5.94
N LEU A 54 6.96 11.22 -6.07
CA LEU A 54 7.83 11.00 -4.91
C LEU A 54 8.19 12.35 -4.28
N LEU A 55 7.89 12.50 -2.99
CA LEU A 55 8.35 13.63 -2.18
C LEU A 55 9.77 13.41 -1.65
N GLY A 56 10.10 12.16 -1.31
CA GLY A 56 11.43 11.74 -0.85
C GLY A 56 11.38 10.75 0.31
N PRO A 57 12.56 10.32 0.81
CA PRO A 57 12.66 9.47 1.99
C PRO A 57 12.44 10.25 3.29
N LEU A 58 11.88 9.59 4.29
CA LEU A 58 11.70 10.07 5.66
C LEU A 58 12.25 9.03 6.65
N ASP A 59 12.84 9.52 7.74
CA ASP A 59 13.12 8.68 8.92
C ASP A 59 11.80 8.22 9.53
N ALA A 60 11.73 6.96 9.94
CA ALA A 60 10.47 6.37 10.35
C ALA A 60 10.56 5.68 11.71
N VAL A 61 9.71 6.15 12.63
CA VAL A 61 9.52 5.56 13.96
C VAL A 61 8.26 4.68 13.91
N GLY A 62 8.41 3.39 14.22
CA GLY A 62 7.29 2.45 14.25
C GLY A 62 6.85 1.91 12.88
N SER A 63 7.63 2.13 11.83
CA SER A 63 7.47 1.49 10.53
C SER A 63 8.11 0.09 10.49
N PRO A 64 7.69 -0.77 9.54
CA PRO A 64 8.33 -2.07 9.29
C PRO A 64 9.77 -1.99 8.74
N ALA A 65 10.22 -0.82 8.29
CA ALA A 65 11.56 -0.59 7.76
C ALA A 65 12.16 0.72 8.30
N PRO A 66 13.50 0.88 8.33
CA PRO A 66 14.14 2.07 8.92
C PRO A 66 13.80 3.40 8.22
N TYR A 67 13.46 3.33 6.93
CA TYR A 67 13.09 4.49 6.12
C TYR A 67 11.76 4.22 5.42
N VAL A 68 11.02 5.30 5.16
CA VAL A 68 9.80 5.27 4.34
C VAL A 68 9.92 6.26 3.20
N LEU A 69 9.34 5.93 2.05
CA LEU A 69 9.23 6.82 0.90
C LEU A 69 7.84 7.45 0.92
N ALA A 70 7.79 8.78 0.90
CA ALA A 70 6.55 9.54 0.86
C ALA A 70 6.18 9.92 -0.58
N TYR A 71 4.92 9.71 -0.94
CA TYR A 71 4.37 10.00 -2.26
C TYR A 71 3.10 10.83 -2.15
N THR A 72 2.98 11.84 -3.01
CA THR A 72 1.77 12.68 -3.11
C THR A 72 0.93 12.29 -4.32
N PRO A 73 -0.41 12.25 -4.21
CA PRO A 73 -1.27 12.10 -5.37
C PRO A 73 -1.17 13.32 -6.30
N PRO A 74 -1.18 13.13 -7.63
CA PRO A 74 -1.07 14.24 -8.59
C PRO A 74 -2.37 15.04 -8.72
N SER A 75 -3.47 14.56 -8.14
CA SER A 75 -4.78 15.23 -8.17
C SER A 75 -5.71 14.73 -7.07
N ARG A 76 -6.73 15.53 -6.74
CA ARG A 76 -7.81 15.13 -5.82
C ARG A 76 -8.55 13.86 -6.26
N ARG A 77 -8.63 13.59 -7.58
CA ARG A 77 -9.25 12.36 -8.08
C ARG A 77 -8.40 11.14 -7.70
N LYS A 78 -7.09 11.22 -7.88
CA LYS A 78 -6.16 10.14 -7.53
C LYS A 78 -6.05 9.96 -6.02
N GLN A 79 -6.11 11.05 -5.24
CA GLN A 79 -6.13 10.99 -3.77
C GLN A 79 -7.19 10.03 -3.21
N LYS A 80 -8.38 9.98 -3.84
CA LYS A 80 -9.46 9.06 -3.43
C LYS A 80 -9.10 7.58 -3.49
N ASN A 81 -8.07 7.19 -4.24
CA ASN A 81 -7.59 5.81 -4.25
C ASN A 81 -7.13 5.35 -2.86
N LEU A 82 -6.65 6.28 -2.02
CA LEU A 82 -6.27 6.00 -0.64
C LEU A 82 -7.47 5.66 0.25
N GLU A 83 -8.69 6.10 -0.10
CA GLU A 83 -9.89 5.86 0.71
C GLU A 83 -10.34 4.38 0.70
N ALA A 84 -9.81 3.58 -0.23
CA ALA A 84 -10.04 2.13 -0.27
C ALA A 84 -9.21 1.34 0.75
N LEU A 85 -8.30 2.02 1.46
CA LEU A 85 -7.39 1.42 2.43
C LEU A 85 -7.64 2.02 3.82
N PRO A 86 -7.40 1.25 4.90
CA PRO A 86 -7.44 1.78 6.26
C PRO A 86 -6.32 2.80 6.48
N ARG A 87 -6.70 3.98 6.99
CA ARG A 87 -5.79 5.07 7.32
C ARG A 87 -4.89 4.67 8.49
N ARG A 88 -3.62 5.10 8.43
CA ARG A 88 -2.62 4.98 9.51
C ARG A 88 -2.39 3.54 10.00
N ALA A 89 -2.65 2.56 9.14
CA ALA A 89 -2.29 1.17 9.36
C ALA A 89 -1.17 0.78 8.39
N TRP A 90 -0.23 -0.06 8.85
CA TRP A 90 0.77 -0.66 7.96
C TRP A 90 0.21 -1.93 7.35
N LEU A 91 0.12 -1.94 6.03
CA LEU A 91 -0.42 -3.05 5.24
C LEU A 91 0.70 -3.70 4.45
N LYS A 92 0.78 -5.03 4.46
CA LYS A 92 1.74 -5.78 3.65
C LYS A 92 1.27 -5.78 2.20
N ALA A 93 1.80 -4.86 1.40
CA ALA A 93 1.44 -4.64 0.01
C ALA A 93 2.18 -5.58 -0.95
N GLY A 94 3.19 -6.31 -0.49
CA GLY A 94 3.92 -7.30 -1.28
C GLY A 94 5.02 -7.98 -0.47
N PRO A 95 5.85 -8.83 -1.11
CA PRO A 95 7.05 -9.38 -0.48
C PRO A 95 7.99 -8.26 -0.03
N GLU A 96 8.24 -8.15 1.28
CA GLU A 96 9.07 -7.10 1.90
C GLU A 96 8.66 -5.65 1.55
N LEU A 97 7.39 -5.43 1.19
CA LEU A 97 6.84 -4.13 0.87
C LEU A 97 5.61 -3.86 1.75
N TRP A 98 5.65 -2.74 2.45
CA TRP A 98 4.54 -2.27 3.26
C TRP A 98 4.09 -0.90 2.79
N MET A 99 2.80 -0.62 2.99
CA MET A 99 2.22 0.67 2.68
C MET A 99 1.39 1.20 3.85
N SER A 100 1.33 2.52 3.97
CA SER A 100 0.41 3.23 4.86
C SER A 100 0.03 4.58 4.27
N HIS A 101 -0.97 5.24 4.80
CA HIS A 101 -1.34 6.59 4.38
C HIS A 101 -2.10 7.33 5.47
N ASP A 102 -2.10 8.66 5.36
CA ASP A 102 -2.94 9.54 6.17
C ASP A 102 -4.10 10.17 5.38
N SER A 103 -4.30 9.72 4.13
CA SER A 103 -5.25 10.23 3.11
C SER A 103 -4.75 11.39 2.27
N GLU A 104 -3.58 11.94 2.58
CA GLU A 104 -2.93 12.96 1.79
C GLU A 104 -1.66 12.40 1.16
N VAL A 105 -0.88 11.63 1.92
CA VAL A 105 0.38 11.04 1.51
C VAL A 105 0.30 9.52 1.59
N LEU A 106 0.83 8.86 0.56
CA LEU A 106 1.14 7.43 0.57
C LEU A 106 2.57 7.24 1.10
N LEU A 107 2.73 6.34 2.05
CA LEU A 107 4.03 5.90 2.55
C LEU A 107 4.29 4.48 2.06
N LEU A 108 5.46 4.25 1.45
CA LEU A 108 5.97 2.92 1.14
C LEU A 108 7.20 2.63 1.99
N ALA A 109 7.24 1.45 2.59
CA ALA A 109 8.36 1.00 3.40
C ALA A 109 8.88 -0.33 2.87
N THR A 110 10.19 -0.48 2.79
CA THR A 110 10.80 -1.77 2.44
C THR A 110 12.17 -1.92 3.10
N THR A 111 12.48 -3.15 3.49
CA THR A 111 13.81 -3.56 3.99
C THR A 111 14.75 -3.94 2.83
N GLN A 112 14.22 -4.13 1.61
CA GLN A 112 14.99 -4.53 0.45
C GLN A 112 15.58 -3.33 -0.28
N ARG A 113 16.90 -3.26 -0.31
CA ARG A 113 17.64 -2.16 -0.96
C ARG A 113 17.32 -2.01 -2.45
N LEU A 114 17.27 -3.11 -3.20
CA LEU A 114 16.97 -3.06 -4.64
C LEU A 114 15.56 -2.54 -4.92
N LEU A 115 14.59 -2.94 -4.09
CA LEU A 115 13.22 -2.44 -4.21
C LEU A 115 13.15 -0.94 -3.89
N PHE A 116 13.83 -0.51 -2.83
CA PHE A 116 13.97 0.91 -2.50
C PHE A 116 14.53 1.71 -3.68
N GLU A 117 15.64 1.26 -4.27
CA GLU A 117 16.28 1.92 -5.41
C GLU A 117 15.34 1.99 -6.64
N ASN A 118 14.56 0.93 -6.90
CA ASN A 118 13.57 0.92 -7.98
C ASN A 118 12.39 1.87 -7.72
N LEU A 119 11.89 1.93 -6.48
CA LEU A 119 10.80 2.83 -6.08
C LEU A 119 11.20 4.31 -6.16
N THR A 120 12.49 4.60 -6.04
CA THR A 120 13.04 5.96 -6.21
C THR A 120 13.46 6.29 -7.65
N ARG A 121 13.37 5.34 -8.58
CA ARG A 121 13.88 5.52 -9.95
C ARG A 121 12.87 6.32 -10.80
N GLY A 122 13.30 7.46 -11.33
CA GLY A 122 12.47 8.33 -12.18
C GLY A 122 11.78 9.49 -11.45
N ALA A 123 12.07 9.66 -10.15
CA ALA A 123 11.81 10.89 -9.42
C ALA A 123 12.84 11.98 -9.74
#